data_AF-G2WLD0-F1
#
_entry.id   AF-G2WLD0-F1
#
_cell.length_a   1.000
_cell.length_b   1.000
_cell.length_c   1.000
_cell.angle_alpha   90.00
_cell.angle_beta   90.00
_cell.angle_gamma   90.00
#
_symmetry.space_group_name_H-M   'P 1'
#
loop_
_entity.id
_entity.type
_entity.pdbx_description
1 polymer ?
#
loop_
_entity_poly.entity_id
_entity_poly.type
_entity_poly.pdbx_seq_one_letter_code
_entity_poly.pdbx_strand_id
1 'polypeptide(L)' 'MTKSDETTATSLNAKTLKSFESTLPIPTYPREGVKQGIVHLGVGAFHRSHLAVFMHRLMQEHHLKD' A
#
# COMPACT_ATOMS: atom_id res chain seq x y z
N MET A 1 -19.59 -36.08 -1.24
CA MET A 1 -18.91 -35.17 -0.31
C MET A 1 -18.15 -34.14 -1.13
N THR A 2 -18.79 -33.00 -1.43
CA THR A 2 -18.22 -31.93 -2.27
C THR A 2 -17.10 -31.25 -1.49
N LYS A 3 -15.87 -31.26 -2.04
CA LYS A 3 -14.75 -30.49 -1.49
C LYS A 3 -15.15 -29.01 -1.45
N SER A 4 -15.15 -28.45 -0.25
CA SER A 4 -15.27 -27.02 0.00
C SER A 4 -14.18 -26.28 -0.77
N ASP A 5 -14.54 -25.14 -1.38
CA ASP A 5 -13.66 -24.20 -2.08
C ASP A 5 -12.29 -24.03 -1.40
N GLU A 6 -11.21 -24.38 -2.10
CA GLU A 6 -9.87 -23.91 -1.75
C GLU A 6 -9.80 -22.42 -2.05
N THR A 7 -10.02 -21.59 -1.04
CA THR A 7 -9.79 -20.15 -1.14
C THR A 7 -8.28 -19.92 -1.20
N THR A 8 -7.72 -19.87 -2.41
CA THR A 8 -6.32 -19.50 -2.60
C THR A 8 -6.14 -18.02 -2.23
N ALA A 9 -5.29 -17.75 -1.24
CA ALA A 9 -5.03 -16.39 -0.80
C ALA A 9 -4.44 -15.55 -1.94
N THR A 10 -5.07 -14.42 -2.25
CA THR A 10 -4.53 -13.50 -3.26
C THR A 10 -3.27 -12.82 -2.71
N SER A 11 -2.14 -12.97 -3.40
CA SER A 11 -0.87 -12.33 -3.02
C SER A 11 -0.99 -10.80 -3.11
N LEU A 12 -0.49 -10.07 -2.10
CA LEU A 12 -0.46 -8.60 -2.11
C LEU A 12 0.74 -8.09 -2.93
N ASN A 13 0.47 -7.47 -4.08
CA ASN A 13 1.47 -6.84 -4.92
C ASN A 13 0.83 -5.73 -5.79
N ALA A 14 1.62 -5.05 -6.62
CA ALA A 14 1.12 -3.94 -7.43
C ALA A 14 0.06 -4.35 -8.47
N LYS A 15 0.12 -5.57 -9.02
CA LYS A 15 -0.84 -6.06 -10.02
C LYS A 15 -2.17 -6.43 -9.38
N THR A 16 -2.14 -6.96 -8.16
CA THR A 16 -3.33 -7.41 -7.42
C THR A 16 -3.92 -6.33 -6.52
N LEU A 17 -3.28 -5.17 -6.35
CA LEU A 17 -3.72 -4.16 -5.38
C LEU A 17 -5.20 -3.75 -5.52
N LYS A 18 -5.69 -3.60 -6.76
CA LYS A 18 -7.09 -3.24 -7.03
C LYS A 18 -8.09 -4.30 -6.56
N SER A 19 -7.71 -5.58 -6.47
CA SER A 19 -8.63 -6.63 -6.01
C SER A 19 -8.98 -6.51 -4.53
N PHE A 20 -8.29 -5.64 -3.78
CA PHE A 20 -8.55 -5.41 -2.36
C PHE A 20 -9.46 -4.21 -2.10
N GLU A 21 -9.80 -3.39 -3.11
CA GLU A 21 -10.56 -2.13 -2.95
C GLU A 21 -11.89 -2.31 -2.23
N SER A 22 -12.56 -3.45 -2.41
CA SER A 22 -13.85 -3.74 -1.76
C SER A 22 -13.74 -4.06 -0.27
N THR A 23 -12.53 -4.41 0.21
CA THR A 23 -12.33 -5.00 1.54
C THR A 23 -11.37 -4.18 2.40
N LEU A 24 -10.44 -3.46 1.78
CA LEU A 24 -9.41 -2.68 2.47
C LEU A 24 -9.13 -1.38 1.70
N PRO A 25 -8.85 -0.26 2.41
CA PRO A 25 -8.35 0.94 1.77
C PRO A 25 -7.04 0.65 1.03
N ILE A 26 -6.93 1.19 -0.18
CA ILE A 26 -5.70 1.17 -0.97
C ILE A 26 -5.23 2.61 -1.26
N PRO A 27 -3.95 2.82 -1.61
CA PRO A 27 -3.49 4.10 -2.11
C PRO A 27 -4.32 4.60 -3.29
N THR A 28 -4.81 5.84 -3.20
CA THR A 28 -5.55 6.59 -4.22
C THR A 28 -4.66 7.54 -5.01
N TYR A 29 -3.48 7.90 -4.50
CA TYR A 29 -2.45 8.62 -5.28
C TYR A 29 -1.75 7.68 -6.27
N PRO A 30 -1.38 8.17 -7.48
CA PRO A 30 -0.67 7.37 -8.47
C PRO A 30 0.81 7.20 -8.06
N ARG A 31 1.16 5.99 -7.67
CA ARG A 31 2.47 5.65 -7.07
C ARG A 31 3.62 5.76 -8.05
N GLU A 32 3.35 5.55 -9.35
CA GLU A 32 4.35 5.57 -10.42
C GLU A 32 4.98 6.95 -10.63
N GLY A 33 4.31 8.02 -10.18
CA GLY A 33 4.78 9.40 -10.33
C GLY A 33 5.40 10.01 -9.07
N VAL A 34 5.53 9.25 -7.98
CA VAL A 34 6.09 9.74 -6.71
C VAL A 34 7.62 9.79 -6.81
N LYS A 35 8.22 10.95 -6.55
CA LYS A 35 9.68 11.11 -6.56
C LYS A 35 10.30 10.73 -5.21
N GLN A 36 11.54 10.24 -5.24
CA GLN A 36 12.30 9.96 -4.03
C GLN A 36 12.86 11.26 -3.43
N GLY A 37 12.26 11.73 -2.33
CA GLY A 37 12.71 12.93 -1.60
C GLY A 37 13.35 12.68 -0.22
N ILE A 38 13.24 11.45 0.31
CA ILE A 38 13.71 11.10 1.65
C ILE A 38 14.54 9.82 1.60
N VAL A 39 15.74 9.84 2.19
CA VAL A 39 16.55 8.64 2.42
C VAL A 39 16.37 8.20 3.87
N HIS A 40 15.86 6.99 4.07
CA HIS A 40 15.69 6.42 5.40
C HIS A 40 16.76 5.37 5.70
N LEU A 41 17.55 5.58 6.75
CA LEU A 41 18.57 4.64 7.21
C LEU A 41 17.98 3.79 8.33
N GLY A 42 17.70 2.51 8.03
CA GLY A 42 17.13 1.54 8.99
C GLY A 42 15.63 1.32 8.80
N VAL A 43 15.24 0.46 7.87
CA VAL A 43 13.83 0.18 7.54
C VAL A 43 13.24 -0.87 8.50
N GLY A 44 12.92 -0.46 9.73
CA GLY A 44 12.32 -1.30 10.77
C GLY A 44 10.79 -1.25 10.81
N ALA A 45 10.21 -1.94 11.80
CA ALA A 45 8.76 -1.90 12.05
C ALA A 45 8.28 -0.47 12.38
N PHE A 46 9.03 0.26 13.23
CA PHE A 46 8.70 1.63 13.63
C PHE A 46 8.67 2.61 12.45
N HIS A 47 9.65 2.52 11.54
CA HIS A 47 9.66 3.33 10.32
C HIS A 47 8.36 3.15 9.51
N ARG A 48 7.96 1.89 9.29
CA ARG A 48 6.79 1.55 8.47
C ARG A 48 5.47 1.92 9.14
N SER A 49 5.36 1.84 10.46
CA SER A 49 4.14 2.19 11.19
C SER A 49 4.03 3.68 11.53
N HIS A 50 5.12 4.44 11.46
CA HIS A 50 5.16 5.85 11.84
C HIS A 50 5.39 6.76 10.62
N LEU A 51 6.64 6.97 10.19
CA LEU A 51 6.96 7.94 9.13
C LEU A 51 6.29 7.60 7.80
N ALA A 52 6.34 6.33 7.38
CA ALA A 52 5.76 5.91 6.11
C ALA A 52 4.23 6.11 6.08
N VAL A 53 3.54 5.94 7.22
CA VAL A 53 2.10 6.19 7.34
C VAL A 53 1.77 7.67 7.18
N PHE A 54 2.55 8.57 7.80
CA PHE A 54 2.34 10.01 7.63
C PHE A 54 2.57 10.47 6.20
N MET A 55 3.63 10.00 5.55
CA MET A 55 3.88 10.31 4.13
C MET A 55 2.75 9.77 3.24
N HIS A 56 2.28 8.54 3.49
CA HIS A 56 1.13 7.98 2.79
C HIS A 56 -0.12 8.86 2.95
N ARG A 57 -0.49 9.26 4.17
CA ARG A 57 -1.66 10.12 4.43
C ARG A 57 -1.55 11.47 3.74
N LEU A 58 -0.39 12.12 3.81
CA LEU A 58 -0.16 13.40 3.13
C LEU A 58 -0.43 13.29 1.62
N MET A 59 0.08 12.23 0.98
CA MET A 59 -0.15 11.99 -0.45
C MET A 59 -1.62 11.64 -0.76
N GLN A 60 -2.29 10.89 0.11
CA GLN A 60 -3.72 10.56 -0.05
C GLN A 60 -4.62 11.80 0.05
N GLU A 61 -4.37 12.66 1.03
CA GLU A 61 -5.22 13.81 1.33
C GLU A 61 -5.03 14.96 0.33
N HIS A 62 -3.78 15.20 -0.07
CA HIS A 62 -3.43 16.37 -0.89
C HIS A 62 -3.10 16.02 -2.35
N HIS A 63 -3.17 14.75 -2.75
CA HIS A 63 -2.83 14.29 -4.11
C HIS A 63 -1.42 14.71 -4.55
N LEU A 64 -0.52 14.89 -3.58
CA LEU A 64 0.87 15.30 -3.80
C LEU A 64 1.71 14.10 -4.24
N LYS A 65 2.75 14.38 -5.01
CA LYS A 65 3.73 13.38 -5.47
C LYS A 65 5.18 13.85 -5.29
N ASP A 66 5.36 15.09 -4.82
CA ASP A 66 6.61 15.83 -4.65
C ASP A 66 6.62 16.47 -3.25
#